data_AF-A0A967LBY0-F1
#
_entry.id   AF-A0A967LBY0-F1
#
_cell.length_a   1.000
_cell.length_b   1.000
_cell.length_c   1.000
_cell.angle_alpha   90.00
_cell.angle_beta   90.00
_cell.angle_gamma   90.00
#
_symmetry.space_group_name_H-M   'P 1'
#
loop_
_entity.id
_entity.type
_entity.pdbx_description
1 polymer ?
#
loop_
_entity_poly.entity_id
_entity_poly.type
_entity_poly.pdbx_seq_one_letter_code
_entity_poly.pdbx_strand_id
1 'polypeptide(L)'
;MNAARAFFWFLLAPCLLSLVSRAAPPPAGVSVSHPNILFILADDLGYGDVGCYNPESKVPTPHIDRLARDGLLFTDAHSPSTVCTPTRYSIMTGRMAFRLDYRGVFTGVGGPCLIEKDRLTLPGMLREKGYATALFGKW
;
A
#
# COMPACT_ATOMS: atom_id res chain seq x y z
N MET A 1 43.65 47.28 33.07
CA MET A 1 42.62 48.21 33.59
C MET A 1 41.87 48.81 32.41
N ASN A 2 40.58 48.49 32.35
CA ASN A 2 39.47 49.16 31.65
C ASN A 2 39.60 49.62 30.18
N ALA A 3 38.86 48.88 29.34
CA ALA A 3 37.74 49.35 28.53
C ALA A 3 37.92 50.61 27.65
N ALA A 4 37.83 50.40 26.33
CA ALA A 4 37.31 51.39 25.41
C ALA A 4 36.38 50.72 24.40
N ARG A 5 35.10 51.11 24.47
CA ARG A 5 34.04 50.84 23.50
C ARG A 5 34.37 51.56 22.20
N ALA A 6 34.13 50.91 21.06
CA ALA A 6 33.95 51.60 19.79
C ALA A 6 32.75 50.99 19.05
N PHE A 7 31.63 51.70 19.13
CA PHE A 7 30.50 51.59 18.23
C PHE A 7 30.99 51.90 16.81
N PHE A 8 30.79 50.99 15.86
CA PHE A 8 30.80 51.34 14.44
C PHE A 8 29.53 50.80 13.80
N TRP A 9 28.61 51.73 13.56
CA TRP A 9 27.46 51.56 12.69
C TRP A 9 27.94 51.63 11.24
N PHE A 10 27.80 50.54 10.49
CA PHE A 10 27.72 50.60 9.03
C PHE A 10 26.33 50.16 8.60
N LEU A 11 25.53 51.15 8.23
CA LEU A 11 24.32 51.01 7.42
C LEU A 11 24.73 50.72 5.98
N LEU A 12 24.32 49.59 5.41
CA LEU A 12 24.17 49.40 3.95
C LEU A 12 23.09 48.33 3.68
N ALA A 13 21.86 48.82 3.51
CA ALA A 13 20.90 48.57 2.43
C ALA A 13 20.50 47.13 1.98
N PRO A 14 19.27 46.97 1.48
CA PRO A 14 18.48 45.74 1.49
C PRO A 14 18.52 45.01 0.14
N CYS A 15 18.49 43.67 0.14
CA CYS A 15 17.98 42.86 -0.98
C CYS A 15 17.97 41.37 -0.61
N LEU A 16 17.11 40.97 0.32
CA LEU A 16 16.62 39.59 0.32
C LEU A 16 15.36 39.56 -0.52
N LEU A 17 15.59 39.58 -1.85
CA LEU A 17 14.61 39.19 -2.85
C LEU A 17 14.25 37.73 -2.53
N SER A 18 13.20 37.54 -1.75
CA SER A 18 12.60 36.23 -1.55
C SER A 18 12.10 35.79 -2.91
N LEU A 19 12.86 34.90 -3.55
CA LEU A 19 12.41 34.15 -4.70
C LEU A 19 11.26 33.25 -4.20
N VAL A 20 10.06 33.81 -4.12
CA VAL A 20 8.83 33.03 -4.06
C VAL A 20 8.77 32.36 -5.42
N SER A 21 9.36 31.17 -5.51
CA SER A 21 9.15 30.26 -6.63
C SER A 21 7.66 29.97 -6.66
N ARG A 22 6.95 30.75 -7.48
CA ARG A 22 5.54 30.53 -7.79
C ARG A 22 5.51 29.23 -8.56
N ALA A 23 5.32 28.13 -7.84
CA ALA A 23 5.08 26.81 -8.43
C ALA A 23 4.01 27.01 -9.50
N ALA A 24 4.39 26.79 -10.76
CA ALA A 24 3.46 26.88 -11.87
C ALA A 24 2.29 25.92 -11.56
N PRO A 25 1.03 26.37 -11.69
CA PRO A 25 -0.09 25.46 -11.52
C PRO A 25 0.11 24.28 -12.47
N PRO A 26 -0.12 23.03 -12.01
CA PRO A 26 0.04 21.86 -12.86
C PRO A 26 -0.83 22.05 -14.12
N PRO A 27 -0.33 21.62 -15.30
CA PRO A 27 -1.04 21.81 -16.55
C PRO A 27 -2.47 21.27 -16.44
N ALA A 28 -3.45 22.17 -16.61
CA ALA A 28 -4.86 21.81 -16.68
C ALA A 28 -5.06 20.96 -17.94
N GLY A 29 -5.25 19.65 -17.77
CA GLY A 29 -5.46 18.74 -18.89
C GLY A 29 -5.04 17.28 -18.68
N VAL A 30 -4.36 16.93 -17.59
CA VAL A 30 -4.20 15.51 -17.25
C VAL A 30 -5.52 15.05 -16.65
N SER A 31 -6.41 14.50 -17.50
CA SER A 31 -7.45 13.61 -16.98
C SER A 31 -6.72 12.51 -16.22
N VAL A 32 -6.84 12.50 -14.89
CA VAL A 32 -6.32 11.41 -14.08
C VAL A 32 -7.19 10.20 -14.42
N SER A 33 -6.81 9.48 -15.48
CA SER A 33 -7.41 8.19 -15.77
C SER A 33 -6.99 7.26 -14.64
N HIS A 34 -7.98 6.86 -13.85
CA HIS A 34 -7.78 5.89 -12.79
C HIS A 34 -7.29 4.57 -13.42
N PRO A 35 -6.16 4.00 -12.97
CA PRO A 35 -5.66 2.74 -13.52
C PRO A 35 -6.59 1.60 -13.15
N ASN A 36 -6.65 0.54 -13.96
CA ASN A 36 -7.31 -0.70 -13.55
C ASN A 36 -6.45 -1.41 -12.49
N ILE A 37 -7.08 -1.82 -11.38
CA ILE A 37 -6.40 -2.51 -10.28
C ILE A 37 -6.81 -3.98 -10.31
N LEU A 38 -5.84 -4.88 -10.54
CA LEU A 38 -6.02 -6.32 -10.44
C LEU A 38 -5.28 -6.84 -9.22
N PHE A 39 -6.01 -7.42 -8.26
CA PHE A 39 -5.44 -8.04 -7.07
C PHE A 39 -5.54 -9.57 -7.17
N ILE A 40 -4.38 -10.23 -7.22
CA ILE A 40 -4.29 -11.70 -7.28
C ILE A 40 -3.80 -12.19 -5.92
N LEU A 41 -4.63 -12.97 -5.24
CA LEU A 41 -4.31 -13.56 -3.93
C LEU A 41 -4.34 -15.09 -4.04
N ALA A 42 -3.15 -15.70 -4.08
CA ALA A 42 -3.00 -17.15 -4.01
C ALA A 42 -3.33 -17.67 -2.60
N ASP A 43 -3.81 -18.91 -2.52
CA ASP A 43 -4.13 -19.61 -1.27
C ASP A 43 -3.06 -20.68 -1.05
N ASP A 44 -2.48 -20.71 0.15
CA ASP A 44 -1.43 -21.66 0.56
C ASP A 44 -0.20 -21.74 -0.36
N LEU A 45 0.19 -20.60 -0.96
CA LEU A 45 1.42 -20.48 -1.75
C LEU A 45 2.62 -20.15 -0.85
N GLY A 46 3.62 -21.04 -0.81
CA GLY A 46 4.87 -20.87 -0.10
C GLY A 46 5.88 -19.99 -0.84
N TYR A 47 6.80 -19.38 -0.08
CA TYR A 47 7.82 -18.49 -0.63
C TYR A 47 8.71 -19.16 -1.68
N GLY A 48 9.03 -20.45 -1.50
CA GLY A 48 9.89 -21.21 -2.41
C GLY A 48 9.17 -21.90 -3.58
N ASP A 49 7.86 -21.70 -3.74
CA ASP A 49 7.07 -22.42 -4.74
C ASP A 49 7.17 -21.81 -6.14
N VAL A 50 7.51 -20.52 -6.26
CA VAL A 50 7.60 -19.81 -7.55
C VAL A 50 9.05 -19.67 -7.99
N GLY A 51 9.29 -19.81 -9.30
CA GLY A 51 10.63 -19.78 -9.89
C GLY A 51 11.39 -18.48 -9.62
N CYS A 52 10.68 -17.34 -9.56
CA CYS A 52 11.28 -16.05 -9.25
C CYS A 52 11.85 -15.91 -7.82
N TYR A 53 11.45 -16.75 -6.87
CA TYR A 53 12.04 -16.79 -5.51
C TYR A 53 12.93 -18.02 -5.29
N ASN A 54 12.74 -19.09 -6.06
CA ASN A 54 13.50 -20.32 -5.95
C ASN A 54 13.82 -20.88 -7.35
N PRO A 55 15.07 -20.73 -7.83
CA PRO A 55 15.50 -21.31 -9.12
C PRO A 55 15.36 -22.83 -9.21
N GLU A 56 15.31 -23.52 -8.06
CA GLU A 56 15.12 -24.97 -7.97
C GLU A 56 13.64 -25.36 -7.75
N SER A 57 12.70 -24.41 -7.90
CA SER A 57 11.26 -24.73 -7.79
C SER A 57 10.88 -25.83 -8.78
N LYS A 58 10.12 -26.81 -8.27
CA LYS A 58 9.64 -27.96 -9.05
C LYS A 58 8.42 -27.61 -9.91
N VAL A 59 7.76 -26.48 -9.67
CA VAL A 59 6.53 -26.08 -10.35
C VAL A 59 6.87 -24.99 -11.37
N PRO A 60 6.64 -25.20 -12.68
CA PRO A 60 6.84 -24.16 -13.67
C PRO A 60 5.84 -23.00 -13.48
N THR A 61 6.33 -21.79 -13.25
CA THR A 61 5.50 -20.59 -13.04
C THR A 61 5.77 -19.47 -14.04
N PRO A 62 5.81 -19.74 -15.37
CA PRO A 62 6.35 -18.81 -16.37
C PRO A 62 5.63 -17.45 -16.42
N HIS A 63 4.34 -17.40 -16.10
CA HIS A 63 3.58 -16.15 -16.07
C HIS A 63 3.87 -15.30 -14.82
N ILE A 64 4.05 -15.93 -13.65
CA ILE A 64 4.43 -15.24 -12.41
C ILE A 64 5.88 -14.75 -12.54
N ASP A 65 6.76 -15.58 -13.10
CA ASP A 65 8.17 -15.23 -13.30
C ASP A 65 8.32 -14.05 -14.27
N ARG A 66 7.46 -13.99 -15.30
CA ARG A 66 7.38 -12.83 -16.19
C ARG A 66 6.88 -11.58 -15.47
N LEU A 67 5.81 -11.68 -14.67
CA LEU A 67 5.30 -10.54 -13.89
C LEU A 67 6.35 -9.99 -12.93
N ALA A 68 7.13 -10.87 -12.29
CA ALA A 68 8.24 -10.48 -11.43
C ALA A 68 9.35 -9.75 -12.19
N ARG A 69 9.68 -10.19 -13.41
CA ARG A 69 10.71 -9.59 -14.26
C ARG A 69 10.30 -8.24 -14.83
N ASP A 70 9.03 -8.11 -15.22
CA ASP A 70 8.47 -6.89 -15.82
C ASP A 70 8.00 -5.87 -14.75
N GLY A 71 8.15 -6.20 -13.46
CA GLY A 71 7.62 -5.43 -12.34
C GLY A 71 8.57 -5.35 -11.14
N LEU A 72 7.97 -5.19 -9.96
CA LEU A 72 8.69 -5.15 -8.68
C LEU A 72 8.51 -6.48 -7.95
N LEU A 73 9.62 -7.05 -7.48
CA LEU A 73 9.66 -8.27 -6.67
C LEU A 73 10.07 -7.93 -5.24
N PHE A 74 9.22 -8.26 -4.27
CA PHE A 74 9.53 -8.08 -2.84
C PHE A 74 10.18 -9.33 -2.28
N THR A 75 11.35 -9.21 -1.66
CA THR A 75 12.02 -10.34 -0.96
C THR A 75 11.70 -10.42 0.53
N ASP A 76 11.01 -9.41 1.06
CA ASP A 76 10.61 -9.30 2.46
C ASP A 76 9.18 -8.75 2.56
N ALA A 77 8.22 -9.62 2.23
CA ALA A 77 6.79 -9.33 2.33
C ALA A 77 6.14 -10.36 3.26
N HIS A 78 5.35 -9.88 4.22
CA HIS A 78 4.76 -10.74 5.24
C HIS A 78 3.25 -10.80 5.14
N SER A 79 2.71 -12.01 5.35
CA SER A 79 1.29 -12.19 5.62
C SER A 79 0.98 -11.78 7.05
N PRO A 80 -0.13 -11.06 7.31
CA PRO A 80 -0.54 -10.67 8.66
C PRO A 80 -0.95 -11.86 9.54
N SER A 81 -1.14 -13.05 8.95
CA SER A 81 -1.37 -14.30 9.66
C SER A 81 -0.95 -15.51 8.81
N THR A 82 -0.75 -16.66 9.44
CA THR A 82 -0.46 -17.95 8.77
C THR A 82 -1.73 -18.70 8.32
N VAL A 83 -2.93 -18.13 8.52
CA VAL A 83 -4.20 -18.79 8.17
C VAL A 83 -5.14 -17.88 7.38
N CYS A 84 -6.01 -18.47 6.55
CA CYS A 84 -6.75 -17.77 5.50
C CYS A 84 -7.66 -16.63 5.99
N THR A 85 -8.56 -16.89 6.94
CA THR A 85 -9.57 -15.93 7.45
C THR A 85 -8.97 -14.61 7.98
N PRO A 86 -8.02 -14.62 8.94
CA PRO A 86 -7.40 -13.39 9.44
C PRO A 86 -6.55 -12.67 8.38
N THR A 87 -5.93 -13.40 7.44
CA THR A 87 -5.19 -12.78 6.33
C THR A 87 -6.12 -12.03 5.39
N ARG A 88 -7.22 -12.66 4.96
CA ARG A 88 -8.22 -12.05 4.08
C ARG A 88 -8.93 -10.88 4.76
N TYR A 89 -9.24 -10.99 6.05
CA TYR A 89 -9.75 -9.87 6.84
C TYR A 89 -8.78 -8.67 6.78
N SER A 90 -7.50 -8.90 7.07
CA SER A 90 -6.51 -7.83 7.14
C SER A 90 -6.29 -7.14 5.80
N ILE A 91 -6.28 -7.91 4.70
CA ILE A 91 -6.21 -7.38 3.33
C ILE A 91 -7.43 -6.51 3.00
N MET A 92 -8.64 -6.98 3.33
CA MET A 92 -9.87 -6.26 3.00
C MET A 92 -10.07 -5.00 3.82
N THR A 93 -9.63 -4.97 5.08
CA THR A 93 -9.91 -3.84 5.97
C THR A 93 -8.70 -2.95 6.26
N GLY A 94 -7.49 -3.36 5.85
CA GLY A 94 -6.23 -2.69 6.23
C GLY A 94 -5.94 -2.73 7.73
N ARG A 95 -6.50 -3.69 8.47
CA ARG A 95 -6.36 -3.80 9.95
C ARG A 95 -5.81 -5.16 10.32
N MET A 96 -4.88 -5.19 11.26
CA MET A 96 -4.36 -6.45 11.78
C MET A 96 -5.47 -7.25 12.48
N ALA A 97 -5.58 -8.53 12.12
CA ALA A 97 -6.61 -9.43 12.63
C ALA A 97 -6.57 -9.67 14.15
N PHE A 98 -5.44 -9.44 14.83
CA PHE A 98 -5.37 -9.54 16.30
C PHE A 98 -6.32 -8.56 17.02
N ARG A 99 -6.82 -7.54 16.31
CA ARG A 99 -7.82 -6.61 16.85
C ARG A 99 -9.23 -7.19 16.88
N LEU A 100 -9.44 -8.37 16.28
CA LEU A 100 -10.67 -9.13 16.41
C LEU A 100 -10.63 -9.91 17.72
N ASP A 101 -11.73 -9.88 18.47
CA ASP A 101 -11.97 -10.85 19.54
C ASP A 101 -12.52 -12.17 18.95
N TYR A 102 -11.84 -12.68 17.91
CA TYR A 102 -12.23 -13.88 17.19
C TYR A 102 -11.01 -14.76 16.99
N ARG A 103 -11.05 -15.95 17.61
CA ARG A 103 -9.95 -16.93 17.58
C ARG A 103 -10.20 -18.11 16.63
N GLY A 104 -11.36 -18.13 15.97
CA GLY A 104 -11.71 -19.19 15.02
C GLY A 104 -11.12 -18.96 13.63
N VAL A 105 -11.14 -20.01 12.82
CA VAL A 105 -10.99 -19.94 11.36
C VAL A 105 -12.35 -20.19 10.70
N PHE A 106 -12.39 -20.19 9.37
CA PHE A 106 -13.58 -20.50 8.56
C PHE A 106 -14.47 -21.59 9.21
N THR A 107 -15.68 -21.21 9.58
CA THR A 107 -16.66 -22.06 10.29
C THR A 107 -17.66 -22.74 9.36
N GLY A 108 -17.41 -22.69 8.04
CA GLY A 108 -18.32 -23.20 7.02
C GLY A 108 -19.16 -22.10 6.38
N VAL A 109 -19.85 -22.48 5.30
CA VAL A 109 -20.78 -21.59 4.58
C VAL A 109 -21.90 -21.18 5.54
N GLY A 110 -22.16 -19.86 5.63
CA GLY A 110 -23.14 -19.30 6.56
C GLY A 110 -22.58 -18.95 7.95
N GLY A 111 -21.28 -19.18 8.20
CA GLY A 111 -20.59 -18.65 9.37
C GLY A 111 -20.61 -17.11 9.45
N PRO A 112 -20.29 -16.53 10.61
CA PRO A 112 -20.35 -15.08 10.80
C PRO A 112 -19.31 -14.35 9.93
N CYS A 113 -19.71 -13.23 9.33
CA CYS A 113 -18.77 -12.30 8.74
C CYS A 113 -18.01 -11.56 9.85
N LEU A 114 -16.68 -11.63 9.84
CA LEU A 114 -15.83 -10.96 10.83
C LEU A 114 -15.63 -9.46 10.55
N ILE A 115 -16.01 -9.00 9.36
CA ILE A 115 -15.99 -7.58 9.00
C ILE A 115 -17.29 -6.94 9.52
N GLU A 116 -17.13 -5.94 10.40
CA GLU A 116 -18.26 -5.15 10.91
C GLU A 116 -19.03 -4.51 9.74
N LYS A 117 -20.36 -4.40 9.86
CA LYS A 117 -21.24 -3.97 8.75
C LYS A 117 -20.83 -2.64 8.12
N ASP A 118 -20.38 -1.69 8.93
CA ASP A 118 -20.03 -0.33 8.49
C ASP A 118 -18.52 -0.14 8.29
N ARG A 119 -17.74 -1.22 8.35
CA ARG A 119 -16.29 -1.16 8.15
C ARG A 119 -15.98 -0.87 6.68
N LEU A 120 -15.32 0.26 6.43
CA LEU A 120 -14.77 0.54 5.10
C LEU A 120 -13.76 -0.55 4.71
N THR A 121 -13.98 -1.13 3.54
CA THR A 121 -13.10 -2.16 2.95
C THR A 121 -12.36 -1.59 1.75
N LEU A 122 -11.27 -2.21 1.32
CA LEU A 122 -10.53 -1.88 0.10
C LEU A 122 -11.45 -1.70 -1.12
N PRO A 123 -12.35 -2.64 -1.47
CA PRO A 123 -13.30 -2.42 -2.56
C PRO A 123 -14.37 -1.36 -2.24
N GLY A 124 -14.73 -1.15 -0.97
CA GLY A 124 -15.58 -0.02 -0.58
C GLY A 124 -14.93 1.34 -0.87
N MET A 125 -13.68 1.50 -0.44
CA MET A 125 -12.86 2.69 -0.69
C MET A 125 -12.68 2.96 -2.19
N LEU A 126 -12.43 1.91 -2.99
CA LEU A 126 -12.30 2.07 -4.45
C LEU A 126 -13.62 2.49 -5.11
N ARG A 127 -14.76 1.96 -4.65
CA ARG A 127 -16.10 2.36 -5.15
C ARG A 127 -16.40 3.83 -4.88
N GLU A 128 -16.01 4.37 -3.72
CA GLU A 128 -16.11 5.81 -3.43
C GLU A 128 -15.29 6.69 -4.40
N LYS A 129 -14.28 6.10 -5.07
CA LYS A 129 -13.47 6.75 -6.10
C LYS A 129 -13.95 6.47 -7.52
N GLY A 130 -15.14 5.87 -7.69
CA GLY A 130 -15.74 5.62 -9.00
C GLY A 130 -15.28 4.33 -9.69
N TYR A 131 -14.60 3.43 -8.98
CA TYR A 131 -14.22 2.13 -9.53
C TYR A 131 -15.38 1.14 -9.51
N ALA A 132 -15.51 0.36 -10.57
CA ALA A 132 -16.23 -0.91 -10.51
C ALA A 132 -15.38 -1.95 -9.79
N THR A 133 -15.97 -2.72 -8.88
CA THR A 133 -15.26 -3.75 -8.10
C THR A 133 -15.96 -5.08 -8.21
N ALA A 134 -15.19 -6.15 -8.41
CA ALA A 134 -15.67 -7.52 -8.41
C ALA A 134 -14.69 -8.42 -7.63
N LEU A 135 -15.20 -9.52 -7.10
CA LEU A 135 -14.41 -10.57 -6.43
C LEU A 135 -14.77 -11.91 -7.05
N PHE A 136 -13.74 -12.71 -7.35
CA PHE A 136 -13.88 -14.06 -7.90
C PHE A 136 -13.07 -15.04 -7.05
N GLY A 137 -13.67 -16.19 -6.74
CA GLY A 137 -13.03 -17.24 -5.95
C GLY A 137 -13.35 -17.18 -4.46
N LYS A 138 -12.36 -17.57 -3.63
CA LYS A 138 -12.54 -17.82 -2.19
C LYS A 138 -12.81 -16.56 -1.38
N TRP A 139 -13.85 -16.62 -0.56
CA TRP A 139 -14.17 -15.66 0.50
C TRP A 139 -14.49 -16.40 1.79
#